data_AF-A0A0F9W0A3-F1
#
_entry.id   AF-A0A0F9W0A3-F1
#
_cell.length_a   1.000
_cell.length_b   1.000
_cell.length_c   1.000
_cell.angle_alpha   90.00
_cell.angle_beta   90.00
_cell.angle_gamma   90.00
#
_symmetry.space_group_name_H-M   'P 1'
#
loop_
_entity.id
_entity.type
_entity.pdbx_description
1 polymer ?
#
loop_
_entity_poly.entity_id
_entity_poly.type
_entity_poly.pdbx_seq_one_letter_code
_entity_poly.pdbx_strand_id
1 'polypeptide(L)'
;MLKNWKKFPPRGIILSTGLTDGKYHGIVEKGTAGTTLAFGDIVYFAVADSKWELTDADALATAGPVKVGICVLAASEDVATVFLLYGNVRADTAFPTLTIGAPAYIGLTAGDIVTTAPSASADIVRIVGYGNTANELFFSPDNTYVEIA
;
A
#
# COMPACT_ATOMS: atom_id res chain seq x y z
N MET A 1 49.64 -10.64 -3.49
CA MET A 1 48.51 -11.30 -2.79
C MET A 1 47.44 -10.25 -2.50
N LEU A 2 46.38 -10.18 -3.32
CA LEU A 2 45.25 -9.29 -3.03
C LEU A 2 44.44 -9.90 -1.88
N LYS A 3 44.26 -9.12 -0.82
CA LYS A 3 43.41 -9.50 0.32
C LYS A 3 41.96 -9.48 -0.16
N ASN A 4 41.36 -10.66 -0.37
CA ASN A 4 39.92 -10.81 -0.54
C ASN A 4 39.23 -10.44 0.78
N TRP A 5 38.89 -9.16 0.94
CA TRP A 5 37.97 -8.72 1.98
C TRP A 5 36.65 -9.43 1.71
N LYS A 6 36.30 -10.42 2.56
CA LYS A 6 34.97 -11.03 2.54
C LYS A 6 33.97 -9.91 2.75
N LYS A 7 33.30 -9.49 1.66
CA LYS A 7 32.18 -8.56 1.69
C LYS A 7 31.13 -9.21 2.57
N PHE A 8 31.04 -8.78 3.84
CA PHE A 8 30.02 -9.30 4.73
C PHE A 8 28.66 -8.99 4.09
N PRO A 9 27.80 -9.98 3.87
CA PRO A 9 26.48 -9.72 3.33
C PRO A 9 25.69 -8.80 4.27
N PRO A 10 24.73 -8.03 3.73
CA PRO A 10 23.90 -7.14 4.53
C PRO A 10 23.19 -7.92 5.66
N ARG A 11 23.11 -7.28 6.83
CA ARG A 11 22.60 -7.89 8.08
C ARG A 11 21.11 -7.59 8.34
N GLY A 12 20.33 -7.32 7.28
CA GLY A 12 18.92 -6.95 7.37
C GLY A 12 18.06 -7.56 6.25
N ILE A 13 16.77 -7.28 6.26
CA ILE A 13 15.87 -7.64 5.16
C ILE A 13 16.18 -6.73 3.97
N ILE A 14 16.45 -7.32 2.82
CA ILE A 14 16.63 -6.60 1.57
C ILE A 14 15.33 -6.73 0.78
N LEU A 15 14.65 -5.61 0.56
CA LEU A 15 13.53 -5.56 -0.38
C LEU A 15 14.06 -5.61 -1.80
N SER A 16 13.39 -6.37 -2.67
CA SER A 16 13.70 -6.37 -4.10
C SER A 16 13.38 -5.01 -4.70
N THR A 17 14.26 -4.52 -5.55
CA THR A 17 14.09 -3.29 -6.33
C THR A 17 13.93 -3.61 -7.81
N GLY A 18 13.33 -2.71 -8.58
CA GLY A 18 13.19 -2.90 -10.02
C GLY A 18 12.14 -3.96 -10.33
N LEU A 19 11.05 -3.94 -9.55
CA LEU A 19 9.92 -4.81 -9.76
C LEU A 19 9.34 -4.60 -11.17
N THR A 20 8.88 -5.68 -11.78
CA THR A 20 8.00 -5.61 -12.96
C THR A 20 6.56 -5.46 -12.49
N ASP A 21 5.67 -5.09 -13.41
CA ASP A 21 4.25 -4.98 -13.11
C ASP A 21 3.66 -6.26 -12.48
N GLY A 22 2.72 -6.07 -11.56
CA GLY A 22 2.08 -7.16 -10.81
C GLY A 22 2.99 -7.87 -9.81
N LYS A 23 4.10 -7.25 -9.38
CA LYS A 23 5.05 -7.84 -8.42
C LYS A 23 5.18 -7.00 -7.15
N TYR A 24 5.48 -7.70 -6.07
CA TYR A 24 5.70 -7.14 -4.75
C TYR A 24 6.78 -7.93 -4.00
N HIS A 25 7.36 -7.31 -2.97
CA HIS A 25 8.22 -7.95 -1.98
C HIS A 25 8.01 -7.24 -0.65
N GLY A 26 7.59 -7.98 0.38
CA GLY A 26 7.53 -7.44 1.72
C GLY A 26 6.91 -8.38 2.75
N ILE A 27 6.41 -7.80 3.82
CA ILE A 27 5.65 -8.49 4.87
C ILE A 27 4.21 -8.59 4.41
N VAL A 28 3.66 -9.80 4.42
CA VAL A 28 2.29 -10.07 3.99
C VAL A 28 1.46 -10.76 5.06
N GLU A 29 0.15 -10.62 4.94
CA GLU A 29 -0.85 -11.29 5.77
C GLU A 29 -1.91 -11.95 4.88
N LYS A 30 -2.42 -13.12 5.29
CA LYS A 30 -3.56 -13.75 4.64
C LYS A 30 -4.85 -13.24 5.27
N GLY A 31 -5.87 -13.04 4.45
CA GLY A 31 -7.21 -12.67 4.92
C GLY A 31 -8.28 -13.01 3.90
N THR A 32 -9.48 -12.47 4.10
CA THR A 32 -10.63 -12.65 3.21
C THR A 32 -11.02 -11.30 2.62
N ALA A 33 -11.33 -11.27 1.32
CA ALA A 33 -11.83 -10.08 0.67
C ALA A 33 -13.29 -9.79 1.08
N GLY A 34 -13.59 -8.56 1.48
CA GLY A 34 -14.93 -8.07 1.80
C GLY A 34 -15.69 -7.50 0.62
N THR A 35 -15.01 -7.34 -0.50
CA THR A 35 -15.58 -6.95 -1.80
C THR A 35 -14.71 -7.54 -2.92
N THR A 36 -15.02 -7.26 -4.18
CA THR A 36 -14.10 -7.59 -5.26
C THR A 36 -12.88 -6.68 -5.19
N LEU A 37 -11.70 -7.26 -5.04
CA LEU A 37 -10.42 -6.59 -4.94
C LEU A 37 -9.54 -6.94 -6.14
N ALA A 38 -8.92 -5.92 -6.73
CA ALA A 38 -7.88 -6.05 -7.74
C ALA A 38 -6.48 -6.00 -7.11
N PHE A 39 -5.47 -6.36 -7.92
CA PHE A 39 -4.07 -6.18 -7.52
C PHE A 39 -3.74 -4.69 -7.47
N GLY A 40 -3.16 -4.24 -6.36
CA GLY A 40 -2.78 -2.84 -6.17
C GLY A 40 -3.78 -2.03 -5.34
N ASP A 41 -5.00 -2.52 -5.14
CA ASP A 41 -6.00 -1.82 -4.32
C ASP A 41 -5.47 -1.62 -2.89
N ILE A 42 -5.53 -0.39 -2.41
CA ILE A 42 -5.36 -0.10 -0.98
C ILE A 42 -6.64 -0.51 -0.25
N VAL A 43 -6.45 -1.28 0.82
CA VAL A 43 -7.52 -1.86 1.61
C VAL A 43 -7.34 -1.57 3.09
N TYR A 44 -8.46 -1.57 3.82
CA TYR A 44 -8.47 -1.58 5.27
C TYR A 44 -9.07 -2.87 5.82
N PHE A 45 -8.66 -3.23 7.03
CA PHE A 45 -9.27 -4.35 7.75
C PHE A 45 -10.57 -3.90 8.44
N ALA A 46 -11.71 -4.32 7.90
CA ALA A 46 -13.03 -4.08 8.46
C ALA A 46 -13.25 -4.99 9.67
N VAL A 47 -13.33 -4.38 10.87
CA VAL A 47 -13.49 -5.11 12.12
C VAL A 47 -14.88 -5.74 12.30
N ALA A 48 -15.89 -5.25 11.56
CA ALA A 48 -17.27 -5.68 11.68
C ALA A 48 -17.48 -7.13 11.22
N ASP A 49 -16.74 -7.54 10.19
CA ASP A 49 -16.87 -8.87 9.56
C ASP A 49 -15.51 -9.59 9.41
N SER A 50 -14.42 -8.97 9.86
CA SER A 50 -13.04 -9.49 9.77
C SER A 50 -12.58 -9.73 8.33
N LYS A 51 -13.04 -8.89 7.39
CA LYS A 51 -12.62 -8.90 6.00
C LYS A 51 -11.83 -7.65 5.64
N TRP A 52 -11.26 -7.65 4.45
CA TRP A 52 -10.53 -6.51 3.90
C TRP A 52 -11.35 -5.85 2.80
N GLU A 53 -11.58 -4.54 2.95
CA GLU A 53 -12.39 -3.73 2.05
C GLU A 53 -11.58 -2.54 1.51
N LEU A 54 -12.06 -1.88 0.46
CA LEU A 54 -11.40 -0.74 -0.15
C LEU A 54 -11.38 0.47 0.79
N THR A 55 -10.23 1.14 0.94
CA THR A 55 -10.19 2.42 1.65
C THR A 55 -10.82 3.52 0.83
N ASP A 56 -11.32 4.56 1.48
CA ASP A 56 -11.78 5.78 0.83
C ASP A 56 -11.42 7.00 1.70
N ALA A 57 -10.66 7.95 1.15
CA ALA A 57 -10.28 9.16 1.88
C ALA A 57 -11.48 10.07 2.23
N ASP A 58 -12.65 9.89 1.62
CA ASP A 58 -13.89 10.63 1.97
C ASP A 58 -14.63 10.02 3.19
N ALA A 59 -14.06 8.97 3.81
CA ALA A 59 -14.66 8.29 4.96
C ALA A 59 -13.65 7.99 6.07
N LEU A 60 -13.82 8.65 7.22
CA LEU A 60 -13.00 8.44 8.42
C LEU A 60 -12.90 6.96 8.82
N ALA A 61 -14.00 6.21 8.73
CA ALA A 61 -14.06 4.81 9.15
C ALA A 61 -13.26 3.86 8.25
N THR A 62 -12.86 4.28 7.04
CA THR A 62 -12.16 3.43 6.06
C THR A 62 -10.72 3.90 5.80
N ALA A 63 -10.37 5.15 6.12
CA ALA A 63 -9.03 5.71 5.90
C ALA A 63 -8.32 6.17 7.19
N GLY A 64 -9.05 6.49 8.25
CA GLY A 64 -8.52 7.05 9.50
C GLY A 64 -7.89 6.01 10.44
N PRO A 65 -8.52 5.66 11.57
CA PRO A 65 -7.94 4.79 12.60
C PRO A 65 -8.03 3.29 12.24
N VAL A 66 -7.61 2.93 11.03
CA VAL A 66 -7.71 1.57 10.49
C VAL A 66 -6.36 0.96 10.14
N LYS A 67 -6.29 -0.37 10.17
CA LYS A 67 -5.15 -1.13 9.64
C LYS A 67 -5.24 -1.16 8.12
N VAL A 68 -4.18 -0.73 7.43
CA VAL A 68 -4.14 -0.59 5.96
C VAL A 68 -3.18 -1.62 5.35
N GLY A 69 -3.51 -2.11 4.16
CA GLY A 69 -2.69 -3.01 3.36
C GLY A 69 -2.92 -2.77 1.87
N ILE A 70 -2.20 -3.52 1.02
CA ILE A 70 -2.43 -3.58 -0.43
C ILE A 70 -2.85 -4.99 -0.80
N CYS A 71 -3.93 -5.15 -1.56
CA CYS A 71 -4.29 -6.42 -2.16
C CYS A 71 -3.25 -6.82 -3.21
N VAL A 72 -2.56 -7.95 -2.99
CA VAL A 72 -1.49 -8.43 -3.89
C VAL A 72 -1.84 -9.73 -4.60
N LEU A 73 -3.09 -10.16 -4.46
CA LEU A 73 -3.70 -11.27 -5.19
C LEU A 73 -5.17 -10.93 -5.41
N ALA A 74 -5.59 -10.69 -6.66
CA ALA A 74 -6.97 -10.33 -6.94
C ALA A 74 -7.94 -11.42 -6.46
N ALA A 75 -9.08 -11.00 -5.91
CA ALA A 75 -10.05 -11.89 -5.29
C ALA A 75 -11.45 -11.28 -5.36
N SER A 76 -12.47 -12.12 -5.59
CA SER A 76 -13.86 -11.72 -5.38
C SER A 76 -14.20 -11.70 -3.89
N GLU A 77 -15.33 -11.10 -3.54
CA GLU A 77 -15.86 -11.14 -2.17
C GLU A 77 -15.90 -12.58 -1.63
N ASP A 78 -15.64 -12.72 -0.32
CA ASP A 78 -15.58 -13.99 0.42
C ASP A 78 -14.46 -14.95 -0.01
N VAL A 79 -13.59 -14.54 -0.93
CA VAL A 79 -12.44 -15.35 -1.35
C VAL A 79 -11.21 -15.00 -0.52
N ALA A 80 -10.49 -16.04 -0.08
CA ALA A 80 -9.23 -15.88 0.63
C ALA A 80 -8.15 -15.27 -0.28
N THR A 81 -7.40 -14.30 0.25
CA THR A 81 -6.35 -13.60 -0.49
C THR A 81 -5.17 -13.18 0.41
N VAL A 82 -4.24 -12.40 -0.13
CA VAL A 82 -2.99 -11.96 0.50
C VAL A 82 -2.87 -10.44 0.38
N PHE A 83 -2.48 -9.83 1.49
CA PHE A 83 -2.31 -8.39 1.64
C PHE A 83 -0.87 -8.05 2.00
N LEU A 84 -0.26 -7.11 1.28
CA LEU A 84 1.02 -6.51 1.64
C LEU A 84 0.80 -5.50 2.76
N LEU A 85 1.53 -5.63 3.86
CA LEU A 85 1.49 -4.70 5.01
C LEU A 85 2.67 -3.73 5.03
N TYR A 86 3.78 -4.12 4.39
CA TYR A 86 4.99 -3.29 4.30
C TYR A 86 5.93 -3.84 3.23
N GLY A 87 6.41 -3.03 2.31
CA GLY A 87 7.41 -3.43 1.31
C GLY A 87 7.27 -2.72 -0.04
N ASN A 88 7.94 -3.24 -1.06
CA ASN A 88 7.89 -2.69 -2.42
C ASN A 88 6.78 -3.36 -3.23
N VAL A 89 6.08 -2.58 -4.06
CA VAL A 89 5.05 -3.07 -4.98
C VAL A 89 5.02 -2.20 -6.24
N ARG A 90 4.74 -2.83 -7.38
CA ARG A 90 4.49 -2.17 -8.66
C ARG A 90 3.18 -2.66 -9.25
N ALA A 91 2.25 -1.74 -9.48
CA ALA A 91 0.94 -1.96 -10.06
C ALA A 91 0.66 -0.85 -11.10
N ASP A 92 1.09 -1.04 -12.34
CA ASP A 92 1.11 0.01 -13.37
C ASP A 92 -0.31 0.48 -13.76
N THR A 93 -1.33 -0.34 -13.54
CA THR A 93 -2.74 0.01 -13.81
C THR A 93 -3.45 0.64 -12.63
N ALA A 94 -3.01 0.38 -11.40
CA ALA A 94 -3.67 0.83 -10.17
C ALA A 94 -3.01 2.10 -9.60
N PHE A 95 -1.72 2.31 -9.84
CA PHE A 95 -0.99 3.43 -9.29
C PHE A 95 -0.85 4.58 -10.30
N PRO A 96 -0.99 5.84 -9.84
CA PRO A 96 -0.61 6.99 -10.64
C PRO A 96 0.92 7.00 -10.84
N THR A 97 1.40 7.85 -11.76
CA THR A 97 2.83 8.14 -11.84
C THR A 97 3.30 8.74 -10.52
N LEU A 98 4.20 8.02 -9.83
CA LEU A 98 4.74 8.41 -8.55
C LEU A 98 5.86 9.44 -8.73
N THR A 99 6.04 10.30 -7.74
CA THR A 99 7.21 11.17 -7.66
C THR A 99 8.24 10.53 -6.73
N ILE A 100 9.47 10.37 -7.23
CA ILE A 100 10.55 9.69 -6.49
C ILE A 100 10.82 10.43 -5.17
N GLY A 101 10.77 9.71 -4.06
CA GLY A 101 10.98 10.22 -2.71
C GLY A 101 9.81 11.03 -2.13
N ALA A 102 8.73 11.25 -2.89
CA ALA A 102 7.54 11.93 -2.42
C ALA A 102 6.49 10.94 -1.88
N PRO A 103 5.63 11.38 -0.94
CA PRO A 103 4.57 10.54 -0.41
C PRO A 103 3.47 10.27 -1.44
N ALA A 104 2.83 9.12 -1.29
CA ALA A 104 1.51 8.83 -1.84
C ALA A 104 0.49 8.77 -0.69
N TYR A 105 -0.77 9.06 -0.99
CA TYR A 105 -1.87 9.14 -0.04
C TYR A 105 -3.01 8.21 -0.44
N ILE A 106 -3.89 7.88 0.51
CA ILE A 106 -5.18 7.25 0.20
C ILE A 106 -5.98 8.18 -0.72
N GLY A 107 -6.59 7.64 -1.78
CA GLY A 107 -7.42 8.37 -2.74
C GLY A 107 -8.88 8.49 -2.31
N LEU A 108 -9.59 9.44 -2.93
CA LEU A 108 -11.04 9.64 -2.81
C LEU A 108 -11.86 8.68 -3.69
N THR A 109 -11.18 7.92 -4.55
CA THR A 109 -11.80 6.79 -5.26
C THR A 109 -11.43 5.54 -4.50
N ALA A 110 -12.44 4.73 -4.16
CA ALA A 110 -12.25 3.56 -3.31
C ALA A 110 -11.16 2.62 -3.86
N GLY A 111 -10.15 2.34 -3.04
CA GLY A 111 -9.02 1.47 -3.40
C GLY A 111 -7.82 2.18 -4.03
N ASP A 112 -7.96 3.44 -4.44
CA ASP A 112 -6.90 4.14 -5.15
C ASP A 112 -5.88 4.79 -4.21
N ILE A 113 -4.72 5.11 -4.79
CA ILE A 113 -3.76 6.05 -4.20
C ILE A 113 -3.62 7.30 -5.07
N VAL A 114 -3.27 8.42 -4.45
CA VAL A 114 -3.02 9.69 -5.12
C VAL A 114 -1.68 10.27 -4.69
N THR A 115 -1.08 11.10 -5.54
CA THR A 115 0.19 11.81 -5.25
C THR A 115 -0.01 13.25 -4.77
N THR A 116 -1.25 13.73 -4.81
CA THR A 116 -1.68 15.01 -4.23
C THR A 116 -2.58 14.70 -3.06
N ALA A 117 -2.29 15.26 -1.89
CA ALA A 117 -3.12 15.05 -0.71
C ALA A 117 -4.58 15.50 -0.97
N PRO A 118 -5.58 14.73 -0.53
CA PRO A 118 -6.95 15.21 -0.40
C PRO A 118 -7.03 16.54 0.38
N SER A 119 -8.04 17.36 0.12
CA SER A 119 -8.05 18.77 0.59
C SER A 119 -9.43 19.35 0.86
N ALA A 120 -10.52 18.63 0.59
CA ALA A 120 -11.86 19.05 0.95
C ALA A 120 -12.11 18.80 2.45
N SER A 121 -13.09 19.51 3.03
CA SER A 121 -13.51 19.29 4.42
C SER A 121 -14.00 17.85 4.59
N ALA A 122 -13.68 17.25 5.74
CA ALA A 122 -13.85 15.83 6.09
C ALA A 122 -12.95 14.83 5.34
N ASP A 123 -12.15 15.26 4.36
CA ASP A 123 -11.18 14.37 3.71
C ASP A 123 -10.12 13.90 4.72
N ILE A 124 -9.73 12.63 4.58
CA ILE A 124 -8.66 12.01 5.34
C ILE A 124 -7.36 12.04 4.54
N VAL A 125 -6.39 12.81 5.03
CA VAL A 125 -5.03 12.80 4.52
C VAL A 125 -4.21 11.78 5.31
N ARG A 126 -3.91 10.65 4.66
CA ARG A 126 -3.06 9.60 5.21
C ARG A 126 -2.04 9.13 4.19
N ILE A 127 -0.77 9.15 4.58
CA ILE A 127 0.33 8.66 3.76
C ILE A 127 0.32 7.13 3.75
N VAL A 128 0.41 6.52 2.58
CA VAL A 128 0.49 5.06 2.39
C VAL A 128 1.90 4.56 2.09
N GLY A 129 2.80 5.45 1.69
CA GLY A 129 4.16 5.11 1.30
C GLY A 129 4.83 6.20 0.47
N TYR A 130 5.93 5.84 -0.19
CA TYR A 130 6.75 6.76 -0.96
C TYR A 130 7.15 6.15 -2.31
N GLY A 131 7.28 6.97 -3.36
CA GLY A 131 7.77 6.49 -4.65
C GLY A 131 9.25 6.12 -4.62
N ASN A 132 9.60 4.85 -4.84
CA ASN A 132 10.99 4.44 -5.09
C ASN A 132 11.41 4.76 -6.54
N THR A 133 10.47 4.61 -7.46
CA THR A 133 10.58 5.02 -8.86
C THR A 133 9.27 5.70 -9.28
N ALA A 134 9.13 6.03 -10.57
CA ALA A 134 7.84 6.50 -11.09
C ALA A 134 6.71 5.45 -11.02
N ASN A 135 7.06 4.16 -10.87
CA ASN A 135 6.09 3.06 -10.96
C ASN A 135 6.15 2.11 -9.74
N GLU A 136 7.17 2.23 -8.89
CA GLU A 136 7.35 1.36 -7.73
C GLU A 136 7.08 2.15 -6.45
N LEU A 137 6.08 1.72 -5.70
CA LEU A 137 5.74 2.26 -4.39
C LEU A 137 6.49 1.45 -3.33
N PHE A 138 7.19 2.14 -2.44
CA PHE A 138 7.54 1.61 -1.13
C PHE A 138 6.35 1.84 -0.20
N PHE A 139 5.54 0.79 -0.04
CA PHE A 139 4.37 0.78 0.83
C PHE A 139 4.81 0.65 2.29
N SER A 140 4.46 1.65 3.09
CA SER A 140 4.74 1.75 4.51
C SER A 140 3.72 2.73 5.10
N PRO A 141 2.46 2.29 5.28
CA PRO A 141 1.38 3.20 5.64
C PRO A 141 1.64 3.80 7.02
N ASP A 142 1.42 5.10 7.14
CA ASP A 142 1.51 5.76 8.42
C ASP A 142 0.33 5.34 9.31
N ASN A 143 0.55 5.28 10.62
CA ASN A 143 -0.53 5.06 11.59
C ASN A 143 -1.26 6.37 11.95
N THR A 144 -0.66 7.51 11.61
CA THR A 144 -1.25 8.84 11.77
C THR A 144 -2.04 9.24 10.52
N TYR A 145 -3.01 10.13 10.72
CA TYR A 145 -3.81 10.75 9.66
C TYR A 145 -4.26 12.13 10.11
N VAL A 146 -4.63 12.97 9.15
CA VAL A 146 -5.26 14.27 9.38
C VAL A 146 -6.62 14.28 8.72
N GLU A 147 -7.65 14.67 9.46
CA GLU A 147 -8.95 15.01 8.90
C GLU A 147 -8.97 16.53 8.63
N ILE A 148 -9.34 16.92 7.41
CA ILE A 148 -9.41 18.33 7.03
C ILE A 148 -10.70 18.94 7.62
N ALA A 149 -10.55 20.10 8.26
CA ALA A 149 -11.67 20.84 8.86
C ALA A 149 -12.52 21.58 7.82
#